data_AF-A0A239FI33-F1
#
_entry.id   AF-A0A239FI33-F1
#
_cell.length_a   1.000
_cell.length_b   1.000
_cell.length_c   1.000
_cell.angle_alpha   90.00
_cell.angle_beta   90.00
_cell.angle_gamma   90.00
#
_symmetry.space_group_name_H-M   'P 1'
#
loop_
_entity.id
_entity.type
_entity.pdbx_description
1 polymer ?
#
loop_
_entity_poly.entity_id
_entity_poly.type
_entity_poly.pdbx_seq_one_letter_code
_entity_poly.pdbx_strand_id
1 'polypeptide(L)'
;MAGITTPALSALSAVTTPVQTVLSGVNTVKGTIDQVRDLTGANERQAERQLAERQQSALNSLRARQDADSVALRATVQNQADQIATNAAADERKRQQALRRAVGRTRAQLGSQGISTADGSGEAILLGQMQEAGEEKADADRLNALRIKALEQQQQSEYQRNLLELSELQERQRLERLARR
;
A
#
# COMPACT_ATOMS: atom_id res chain seq x y z
N MET A 1 43.28 -30.01 -7.48
CA MET A 1 42.22 -29.45 -6.61
C MET A 1 42.84 -29.15 -5.25
N ALA A 2 43.56 -28.04 -5.17
CA ALA A 2 44.14 -27.43 -3.97
C ALA A 2 44.80 -26.11 -4.43
N GLY A 3 44.67 -25.03 -3.67
CA GLY A 3 45.42 -23.80 -3.94
C GLY A 3 44.74 -22.53 -3.46
N ILE A 4 44.81 -22.29 -2.15
CA ILE A 4 44.65 -20.98 -1.53
C ILE A 4 45.79 -20.08 -2.03
N THR A 5 45.52 -18.88 -2.54
CA THR A 5 46.55 -17.84 -2.65
C THR A 5 45.97 -16.45 -2.40
N THR A 6 46.10 -16.00 -1.16
CA THR A 6 46.32 -14.60 -0.80
C THR A 6 47.68 -14.15 -1.33
N PRO A 7 47.85 -12.88 -1.66
CA PRO A 7 49.01 -12.18 -1.13
C PRO A 7 48.65 -10.86 -0.46
N ALA A 8 49.27 -10.66 0.70
CA ALA A 8 49.33 -9.41 1.44
C ALA A 8 50.59 -8.63 1.05
N LEU A 9 50.55 -7.32 1.33
CA LEU A 9 51.63 -6.43 1.76
C LEU A 9 52.63 -5.82 0.74
N SER A 10 52.98 -4.57 1.10
CA SER A 10 54.09 -3.68 0.67
C SER A 10 53.85 -2.89 -0.63
N ALA A 11 54.11 -1.58 -0.72
CA ALA A 11 55.10 -0.77 -0.01
C ALA A 11 54.65 0.68 0.23
N LEU A 12 54.96 1.13 1.45
CA LEU A 12 55.07 2.52 1.87
C LEU A 12 56.49 2.99 1.47
N SER A 13 56.63 4.02 0.65
CA SER A 13 57.92 4.72 0.49
C SER A 13 57.69 6.22 0.52
N ALA A 14 58.45 6.83 1.42
CA ALA A 14 58.33 8.19 1.90
C ALA A 14 59.04 9.22 1.00
N VAL A 15 58.54 10.46 1.07
CA VAL A 15 59.31 11.72 1.20
C VAL A 15 60.18 12.18 0.01
N THR A 16 59.85 13.33 -0.58
CA THR A 16 60.65 14.59 -0.53
C THR A 16 60.07 15.67 -1.44
N THR A 17 59.68 16.82 -0.87
CA THR A 17 59.75 18.15 -1.50
C THR A 17 60.85 18.95 -0.79
N PRO A 18 61.60 19.84 -1.47
CA PRO A 18 61.22 21.26 -1.43
C PRO A 18 61.56 22.12 -2.68
N VAL A 19 60.58 22.95 -3.06
CA VAL A 19 60.60 24.41 -3.40
C VAL A 19 61.90 25.08 -3.91
N GLN A 20 61.83 25.74 -5.07
CA GLN A 20 62.03 27.20 -5.32
C GLN A 20 62.30 27.48 -6.82
N THR A 21 61.55 28.35 -7.50
CA THR A 21 61.92 29.79 -7.54
C THR A 21 60.73 30.72 -7.81
N VAL A 22 60.74 31.84 -7.08
CA VAL A 22 59.87 33.02 -7.15
C VAL A 22 60.46 34.02 -8.15
N LEU A 23 59.65 34.73 -8.94
CA LEU A 23 59.84 36.17 -9.23
C LEU A 23 58.65 36.82 -9.98
N SER A 24 58.22 37.96 -9.44
CA SER A 24 57.27 38.98 -9.94
C SER A 24 55.75 38.70 -9.79
N GLY A 25 55.14 39.33 -8.77
CA GLY A 25 53.67 39.42 -8.67
C GLY A 25 53.10 39.81 -7.30
N VAL A 26 53.65 40.84 -6.63
CA VAL A 26 53.29 41.21 -5.24
C VAL A 26 51.93 41.94 -5.09
N ASN A 27 51.11 42.10 -6.13
CA ASN A 27 49.75 42.65 -5.98
C ASN A 27 48.60 41.65 -6.25
N THR A 28 48.90 40.35 -6.42
CA THR A 28 47.91 39.33 -6.86
C THR A 28 47.58 38.29 -5.79
N VAL A 29 47.94 38.53 -4.52
CA VAL A 29 47.69 37.57 -3.42
C VAL A 29 46.33 37.82 -2.73
N LYS A 30 45.81 39.05 -2.73
CA LYS A 30 44.43 39.30 -2.26
C LYS A 30 43.38 38.70 -3.22
N GLY A 31 43.59 38.81 -4.53
CA GLY A 31 42.65 38.29 -5.53
C GLY A 31 42.54 36.77 -5.58
N THR A 32 43.58 36.02 -5.20
CA THR A 32 43.57 34.55 -5.24
C THR A 32 42.84 33.92 -4.04
N ILE A 33 42.86 34.56 -2.87
CA ILE A 33 42.12 34.09 -1.69
C ILE A 33 40.61 34.34 -1.86
N ASP A 34 40.23 35.49 -2.43
CA ASP A 34 38.83 35.80 -2.73
C ASP A 34 38.28 34.89 -3.84
N GLN A 35 39.09 34.56 -4.85
CA GLN A 35 38.68 33.67 -5.96
C GLN A 35 38.51 32.21 -5.54
N VAL A 36 39.33 31.69 -4.62
CA VAL A 36 39.12 30.33 -4.06
C VAL A 36 37.87 30.27 -3.18
N ARG A 37 37.60 31.34 -2.40
CA ARG A 37 36.39 31.45 -1.57
C ARG A 37 35.11 31.55 -2.40
N ASP A 38 35.15 32.28 -3.51
CA ASP A 38 34.02 32.37 -4.46
C ASP A 38 33.81 31.06 -5.24
N LEU A 39 34.88 30.33 -5.58
CA LEU A 39 34.79 29.02 -6.24
C LEU A 39 34.23 27.94 -5.32
N THR A 40 34.60 27.93 -4.03
CA THR A 40 34.01 27.01 -3.05
C THR A 40 32.54 27.33 -2.78
N GLY A 41 32.17 28.60 -2.64
CA GLY A 41 30.78 29.01 -2.42
C GLY A 41 29.86 28.81 -3.64
N ALA A 42 30.41 28.90 -4.86
CA ALA A 42 29.65 28.62 -6.09
C ALA A 42 29.36 27.13 -6.26
N ASN A 43 30.33 26.26 -5.94
CA ASN A 43 30.16 24.79 -5.98
C ASN A 43 29.15 24.30 -4.94
N GLU A 44 29.17 24.86 -3.73
CA GLU A 44 28.19 24.54 -2.68
C GLU A 44 26.76 24.87 -3.11
N ARG A 45 26.54 26.07 -3.67
CA ARG A 45 25.21 26.48 -4.19
C ARG A 45 24.72 25.60 -5.34
N GLN A 46 25.62 25.14 -6.21
CA GLN A 46 25.26 24.22 -7.29
C GLN A 46 24.91 22.82 -6.75
N ALA A 47 25.67 22.31 -5.78
CA ALA A 47 25.39 21.05 -5.12
C ALA A 47 24.05 21.06 -4.36
N GLU A 48 23.72 22.16 -3.69
CA GLU A 48 22.42 22.34 -3.01
C GLU A 48 21.25 22.35 -4.00
N ARG A 49 21.38 23.04 -5.13
CA ARG A 49 20.33 23.05 -6.17
C ARG A 49 20.10 21.67 -6.76
N GLN A 50 21.16 20.95 -7.11
CA GLN A 50 21.05 19.57 -7.61
C GLN A 50 20.41 18.64 -6.59
N LEU A 51 20.70 18.82 -5.29
CA LEU A 51 20.06 18.05 -4.23
C LEU A 51 18.57 18.36 -4.12
N ALA A 52 18.21 19.65 -4.12
CA ALA A 52 16.81 20.08 -4.06
C ALA A 52 15.99 19.55 -5.25
N GLU A 53 16.55 19.57 -6.46
CA GLU A 53 15.93 18.99 -7.66
C GLU A 53 15.74 17.47 -7.56
N ARG A 54 16.72 16.75 -7.00
CA ARG A 54 16.61 15.30 -6.74
C ARG A 54 15.53 15.00 -5.69
N GLN A 55 15.48 15.78 -4.61
CA GLN A 55 14.46 15.61 -3.56
C GLN A 55 13.06 15.91 -4.09
N GLN A 56 12.91 16.94 -4.94
CA GLN A 56 11.64 17.28 -5.55
C GLN A 56 11.18 16.22 -6.56
N SER A 57 12.10 15.73 -7.41
CA SER A 57 11.77 14.67 -8.37
C SER A 57 11.42 13.35 -7.66
N ALA A 58 12.11 13.00 -6.57
CA ALA A 58 11.76 11.88 -5.72
C ALA A 58 10.35 12.01 -5.14
N LEU A 59 10.00 13.15 -4.54
CA LEU A 59 8.65 13.41 -4.00
C LEU A 59 7.58 13.34 -5.09
N ASN A 60 7.82 13.93 -6.25
CA ASN A 60 6.88 13.91 -7.37
C ASN A 60 6.67 12.48 -7.89
N SER A 61 7.75 11.71 -8.00
CA SER A 61 7.67 10.30 -8.43
C SER A 61 6.92 9.43 -7.44
N LEU A 62 7.10 9.67 -6.14
CA LEU A 62 6.39 8.97 -5.09
C LEU A 62 4.89 9.27 -5.15
N ARG A 63 4.52 10.55 -5.23
CA ARG A 63 3.12 10.97 -5.34
C ARG A 63 2.44 10.37 -6.58
N ALA A 64 3.10 10.43 -7.73
CA ALA A 64 2.55 9.86 -8.97
C ALA A 64 2.30 8.36 -8.85
N ARG A 65 3.18 7.61 -8.16
CA ARG A 65 2.98 6.19 -7.87
C ARG A 65 1.80 5.97 -6.92
N GLN A 66 1.78 6.69 -5.81
CA GLN A 66 0.70 6.58 -4.81
C GLN A 66 -0.68 6.93 -5.41
N ASP A 67 -0.75 7.94 -6.28
CA ASP A 67 -1.97 8.30 -6.98
C ASP A 67 -2.44 7.17 -7.92
N ALA A 68 -1.53 6.63 -8.74
CA ALA A 68 -1.84 5.51 -9.63
C ALA A 68 -2.30 4.26 -8.86
N ASP A 69 -1.59 3.91 -7.78
CA ASP A 69 -1.92 2.77 -6.93
C ASP A 69 -3.26 2.98 -6.21
N SER A 70 -3.55 4.20 -5.76
CA SER A 70 -4.83 4.52 -5.12
C SER A 70 -6.02 4.40 -6.08
N VAL A 71 -5.83 4.79 -7.34
CA VAL A 71 -6.87 4.65 -8.39
C VAL A 71 -7.09 3.19 -8.72
N ALA A 72 -6.02 2.41 -8.90
CA ALA A 72 -6.11 0.98 -9.17
C ALA A 72 -6.76 0.21 -8.00
N LEU A 73 -6.40 0.55 -6.77
CA LEU A 73 -6.99 -0.03 -5.55
C LEU A 73 -8.47 0.30 -5.45
N ARG A 74 -8.87 1.56 -5.66
CA ARG A 74 -10.28 1.97 -5.67
C ARG A 74 -11.09 1.20 -6.70
N ALA A 75 -10.58 1.07 -7.92
CA ALA A 75 -11.25 0.31 -8.97
C ALA A 75 -11.39 -1.17 -8.60
N THR A 76 -10.35 -1.76 -8.01
CA THR A 76 -10.36 -3.17 -7.55
C THR A 76 -11.39 -3.38 -6.44
N VAL A 77 -11.37 -2.53 -5.41
CA VAL A 77 -12.33 -2.59 -4.29
C VAL A 77 -13.76 -2.42 -4.78
N GLN A 78 -14.01 -1.46 -5.68
CA GLN A 78 -15.33 -1.24 -6.26
C GLN A 78 -15.81 -2.47 -7.04
N ASN A 79 -14.98 -3.02 -7.91
CA ASN A 79 -15.30 -4.23 -8.67
C ASN A 79 -15.61 -5.42 -7.75
N GLN A 80 -14.85 -5.58 -6.66
CA GLN A 80 -15.09 -6.65 -5.69
C GLN A 80 -16.40 -6.43 -4.91
N ALA A 81 -16.71 -5.19 -4.53
CA ALA A 81 -17.98 -4.85 -3.88
C ALA A 81 -19.16 -5.14 -4.82
N ASP A 82 -19.07 -4.76 -6.09
CA ASP A 82 -20.10 -5.00 -7.10
C ASP A 82 -20.29 -6.49 -7.38
N GLN A 83 -19.20 -7.27 -7.39
CA GLN A 83 -19.26 -8.73 -7.48
C GLN A 83 -19.96 -9.35 -6.26
N ILE A 84 -19.65 -8.90 -5.04
CA ILE A 84 -20.33 -9.36 -3.82
C ILE A 84 -21.83 -9.07 -3.91
N ALA A 85 -22.22 -7.85 -4.29
CA ALA A 85 -23.62 -7.47 -4.42
C ALA A 85 -24.36 -8.31 -5.50
N THR A 86 -23.73 -8.50 -6.65
CA THR A 86 -24.30 -9.30 -7.76
C THR A 86 -24.48 -10.76 -7.37
N ASN A 87 -23.46 -11.35 -6.73
CA ASN A 87 -23.51 -12.73 -6.26
C ASN A 87 -24.55 -12.89 -5.15
N ALA A 88 -24.63 -11.97 -4.19
CA ALA A 88 -25.65 -11.97 -3.15
C ALA A 88 -27.07 -11.94 -3.74
N ALA A 89 -27.32 -11.11 -4.76
CA ALA A 89 -28.60 -11.06 -5.44
C ALA A 89 -28.92 -12.35 -6.23
N ALA A 90 -27.92 -12.99 -6.82
CA ALA A 90 -28.09 -14.28 -7.49
C ALA A 90 -28.40 -15.41 -6.49
N ASP A 91 -27.68 -15.45 -5.37
CA ASP A 91 -27.83 -16.47 -4.35
C ASP A 91 -29.15 -16.31 -3.58
N GLU A 92 -29.58 -15.08 -3.32
CA GLU A 92 -30.91 -14.82 -2.74
C GLU A 92 -32.03 -15.36 -3.62
N ARG A 93 -31.95 -15.17 -4.94
CA ARG A 93 -32.93 -15.74 -5.88
C ARG A 93 -32.94 -17.27 -5.83
N LYS A 94 -31.76 -17.90 -5.78
CA LYS A 94 -31.65 -19.37 -5.67
C LYS A 94 -32.24 -19.86 -4.35
N ARG A 95 -31.95 -19.20 -3.23
CA ARG A 95 -32.49 -19.55 -1.90
C ARG A 95 -34.00 -19.46 -1.86
N GLN A 96 -34.58 -18.37 -2.35
CA GLN A 96 -36.04 -18.22 -2.40
C GLN A 96 -36.70 -19.31 -3.23
N GLN A 97 -36.12 -19.68 -4.37
CA GLN A 97 -36.62 -20.79 -5.18
C GLN A 97 -36.49 -22.14 -4.45
N ALA A 98 -35.36 -22.38 -3.78
CA ALA A 98 -35.14 -23.58 -3.00
C ALA A 98 -36.14 -23.69 -1.83
N LEU A 99 -36.36 -22.59 -1.11
CA LEU A 99 -37.33 -22.50 -0.01
C LEU A 99 -38.75 -22.79 -0.50
N ARG A 100 -39.18 -22.16 -1.61
CA ARG A 100 -40.51 -22.44 -2.21
C ARG A 100 -40.67 -23.92 -2.57
N ARG A 101 -39.64 -24.55 -3.14
CA ARG A 101 -39.65 -25.99 -3.45
C ARG A 101 -39.63 -26.86 -2.20
N ALA A 102 -38.90 -26.47 -1.15
CA ALA A 102 -38.87 -27.17 0.13
C ALA A 102 -40.24 -27.12 0.80
N VAL A 103 -40.83 -25.93 0.95
CA VAL A 103 -42.19 -25.74 1.48
C VAL A 103 -43.21 -26.54 0.68
N GLY A 104 -43.16 -26.50 -0.66
CA GLY A 104 -44.06 -27.28 -1.50
C GLY A 104 -43.94 -28.79 -1.26
N ARG A 105 -42.72 -29.32 -1.13
CA ARG A 105 -42.47 -30.73 -0.80
C ARG A 105 -42.97 -31.08 0.60
N THR A 106 -42.69 -30.26 1.60
CA THR A 106 -43.17 -30.45 2.98
C THR A 106 -44.69 -30.51 3.01
N ARG A 107 -45.38 -29.59 2.32
CA ARG A 107 -46.85 -29.58 2.23
C ARG A 107 -47.39 -30.84 1.57
N ALA A 108 -46.81 -31.28 0.46
CA ALA A 108 -47.22 -32.49 -0.23
C ALA A 108 -47.01 -33.75 0.63
N GLN A 109 -45.90 -33.80 1.38
CA GLN A 109 -45.60 -34.91 2.28
C GLN A 109 -46.51 -34.95 3.51
N LEU A 110 -46.83 -33.80 4.11
CA LEU A 110 -47.80 -33.74 5.21
C LEU A 110 -49.19 -34.16 4.73
N GLY A 111 -49.61 -33.67 3.56
CA GLY A 111 -50.88 -34.05 2.94
C GLY A 111 -50.99 -35.54 2.64
N SER A 112 -49.90 -36.20 2.20
CA SER A 112 -49.91 -37.65 1.97
C SER A 112 -49.96 -38.48 3.26
N GLN A 113 -49.55 -37.91 4.39
CA GLN A 113 -49.66 -38.50 5.72
C GLN A 113 -51.02 -38.20 6.39
N GLY A 114 -51.91 -37.48 5.73
CA GLY A 114 -53.20 -37.05 6.28
C GLY A 114 -53.08 -35.93 7.32
N ILE A 115 -51.91 -35.30 7.45
CA ILE A 115 -51.66 -34.19 8.37
C ILE A 115 -51.96 -32.89 7.62
N SER A 116 -52.90 -32.10 8.14
CA SER A 116 -53.19 -30.80 7.55
C SER A 116 -52.10 -29.80 7.91
N THR A 117 -51.77 -28.92 6.98
CA THR A 117 -50.93 -27.74 7.28
C THR A 117 -51.69 -26.69 8.10
N ALA A 118 -53.01 -26.87 8.26
CA ALA A 118 -53.85 -26.10 9.17
C ALA A 118 -53.90 -26.69 10.60
N ASP A 119 -53.36 -27.90 10.79
CA ASP A 119 -53.16 -28.45 12.13
C ASP A 119 -51.89 -27.84 12.72
N GLY A 120 -51.90 -27.53 14.02
CA GLY A 120 -50.80 -26.81 14.68
C GLY A 120 -49.42 -27.47 14.53
N SER A 121 -49.36 -28.79 14.38
CA SER A 121 -48.09 -29.52 14.13
C SER A 121 -47.56 -29.33 12.71
N GLY A 122 -48.44 -29.31 11.69
CA GLY A 122 -48.03 -29.10 10.30
C GLY A 122 -47.62 -27.65 10.04
N GLU A 123 -48.32 -26.70 10.67
CA GLU A 123 -47.97 -25.29 10.64
C GLU A 123 -46.62 -25.03 11.33
N ALA A 124 -46.37 -25.63 12.51
CA ALA A 124 -45.11 -25.46 13.24
C ALA A 124 -43.88 -25.90 12.43
N ILE A 125 -43.98 -26.98 11.66
CA ILE A 125 -42.88 -27.45 10.79
C ILE A 125 -42.58 -26.41 9.70
N LEU A 126 -43.61 -25.88 9.05
CA LEU A 126 -43.43 -24.87 8.00
C LEU A 126 -42.89 -23.56 8.57
N LEU A 127 -43.35 -23.15 9.75
CA LEU A 127 -42.82 -21.98 10.45
C LEU A 127 -41.36 -22.17 10.82
N GLY A 128 -40.98 -23.35 11.33
CA GLY A 128 -39.58 -23.68 11.61
C GLY A 128 -38.69 -23.59 10.37
N GLN A 129 -39.12 -24.16 9.24
CA GLN A 129 -38.38 -24.05 7.97
C GLN A 129 -38.24 -22.59 7.49
N MET A 130 -39.26 -21.75 7.69
CA MET A 130 -39.18 -20.34 7.34
C MET A 130 -38.25 -19.56 8.28
N GLN A 131 -38.23 -19.89 9.57
CA GLN A 131 -37.32 -19.30 10.55
C GLN A 131 -35.87 -19.65 10.22
N GLU A 132 -35.57 -20.93 9.99
CA GLU A 132 -34.25 -21.40 9.59
C GLU A 132 -33.76 -20.69 8.32
N ALA A 133 -34.61 -20.59 7.29
CA ALA A 133 -34.26 -19.83 6.08
C ALA A 133 -34.04 -18.32 6.34
N GLY A 134 -34.74 -17.76 7.33
CA GLY A 134 -34.55 -16.38 7.77
C GLY A 134 -33.21 -16.17 8.48
N GLU A 135 -32.79 -17.13 9.31
CA GLU A 135 -31.49 -17.13 9.97
C GLU A 135 -30.35 -17.27 8.97
N GLU A 136 -30.45 -18.22 8.02
CA GLU A 136 -29.50 -18.36 6.92
C GLU A 136 -29.38 -17.07 6.09
N LYS A 137 -30.51 -16.35 5.91
CA LYS A 137 -30.51 -15.03 5.27
C LYS A 137 -29.71 -14.01 6.06
N ALA A 138 -30.01 -13.86 7.34
CA ALA A 138 -29.32 -12.91 8.20
C ALA A 138 -27.81 -13.19 8.24
N ASP A 139 -27.38 -14.45 8.29
CA ASP A 139 -25.97 -14.82 8.33
C ASP A 139 -25.25 -14.55 7.00
N ALA A 140 -25.89 -14.85 5.87
CA ALA A 140 -25.35 -14.49 4.56
C ALA A 140 -25.18 -12.97 4.40
N ASP A 141 -26.17 -12.19 4.84
CA ASP A 141 -26.13 -10.73 4.78
C ASP A 141 -25.01 -10.17 5.69
N ARG A 142 -24.86 -10.71 6.91
CA ARG A 142 -23.73 -10.38 7.81
C ARG A 142 -22.40 -10.69 7.17
N LEU A 143 -22.24 -11.86 6.55
CA LEU A 143 -20.99 -12.25 5.88
C LEU A 143 -20.65 -11.31 4.73
N ASN A 144 -21.64 -10.93 3.92
CA ASN A 144 -21.44 -9.98 2.82
C ASN A 144 -21.04 -8.59 3.34
N ALA A 145 -21.70 -8.11 4.41
CA ALA A 145 -21.34 -6.86 5.06
C ALA A 145 -19.90 -6.90 5.63
N LEU A 146 -19.49 -8.02 6.25
CA LEU A 146 -18.12 -8.22 6.73
C LEU A 146 -17.10 -8.19 5.60
N ARG A 147 -17.40 -8.81 4.46
CA ARG A 147 -16.53 -8.77 3.28
C ARG A 147 -16.35 -7.35 2.76
N ILE A 148 -17.44 -6.59 2.61
CA ILE A 148 -17.37 -5.18 2.18
C ILE A 148 -16.55 -4.36 3.17
N LYS A 149 -16.79 -4.51 4.47
CA LYS A 149 -16.02 -3.83 5.51
C LYS A 149 -14.53 -4.18 5.47
N ALA A 150 -14.18 -5.43 5.17
CA ALA A 150 -12.78 -5.82 5.01
C ALA A 150 -12.10 -5.11 3.83
N LEU A 151 -12.82 -4.89 2.72
CA LEU A 151 -12.32 -4.11 1.58
C LEU A 151 -12.08 -2.64 1.95
N GLU A 152 -12.99 -2.04 2.73
CA GLU A 152 -12.82 -0.67 3.24
C GLU A 152 -11.60 -0.57 4.17
N GLN A 153 -11.42 -1.55 5.06
CA GLN A 153 -10.26 -1.61 5.95
C GLN A 153 -8.95 -1.75 5.18
N GLN A 154 -8.94 -2.55 4.11
CA GLN A 154 -7.78 -2.65 3.22
C GLN A 154 -7.45 -1.30 2.58
N GLN A 155 -8.45 -0.58 2.07
CA GLN A 155 -8.25 0.75 1.49
C GLN A 155 -7.69 1.75 2.52
N GLN A 156 -8.21 1.73 3.76
CA GLN A 156 -7.72 2.58 4.84
C GLN A 156 -6.27 2.24 5.22
N SER A 157 -5.92 0.95 5.28
CA SER A 157 -4.56 0.50 5.56
C SER A 157 -3.58 1.00 4.50
N GLU A 158 -3.90 0.91 3.22
CA GLU A 158 -3.03 1.41 2.15
C GLU A 158 -2.89 2.93 2.19
N TYR A 159 -3.98 3.65 2.50
CA TYR A 159 -3.90 5.10 2.70
C TYR A 159 -2.95 5.48 3.84
N GLN A 160 -3.03 4.78 4.98
CA GLN A 160 -2.12 5.00 6.12
C GLN A 160 -0.66 4.71 5.76
N ARG A 161 -0.39 3.65 4.99
CA ARG A 161 0.95 3.33 4.50
C ARG A 161 1.50 4.43 3.58
N ASN A 162 0.68 4.94 2.66
CA ASN A 162 1.06 6.03 1.77
C ASN A 162 1.42 7.31 2.56
N LEU A 163 0.65 7.63 3.60
CA LEU A 163 0.95 8.75 4.50
C LEU A 163 2.26 8.53 5.28
N LEU A 164 2.48 7.31 5.78
CA LEU A 164 3.71 6.97 6.50
C LEU A 164 4.93 7.10 5.59
N GLU A 165 4.88 6.56 4.38
CA GLU A 165 5.98 6.63 3.42
C GLU A 165 6.31 8.07 3.03
N LEU A 166 5.28 8.91 2.86
CA LEU A 166 5.46 10.33 2.61
C LEU A 166 6.14 11.02 3.80
N SER A 167 5.72 10.71 5.03
CA SER A 167 6.32 11.24 6.25
C SER A 167 7.78 10.81 6.40
N GLU A 168 8.08 9.52 6.14
CA GLU A 168 9.45 9.00 6.19
C GLU A 168 10.35 9.68 5.16
N LEU A 169 9.87 9.88 3.93
CA LEU A 169 10.65 10.55 2.89
C LEU A 169 10.95 11.99 3.28
N GLN A 170 9.97 12.73 3.81
CA GLN A 170 10.16 14.10 4.28
C GLN A 170 11.16 14.18 5.43
N GLU A 171 11.09 13.25 6.38
CA GLU A 171 12.04 13.21 7.50
C GLU A 171 13.45 12.85 7.03
N ARG A 172 13.61 11.87 6.13
CA ARG A 172 14.93 11.56 5.52
C ARG A 172 15.52 12.78 4.81
N GLN A 173 14.71 13.54 4.07
CA GLN A 173 15.14 14.79 3.42
C GLN A 173 15.48 15.91 4.42
N ARG A 174 14.79 15.97 5.56
CA ARG A 174 15.11 16.89 6.66
C ARG A 174 16.44 16.54 7.31
N LEU A 175 16.65 15.27 7.64
CA LEU A 175 17.87 14.77 8.26
C LEU A 175 19.08 14.95 7.33
N GLU A 176 18.95 14.70 6.02
CA GLU A 176 20.03 14.94 5.06
C GLU A 176 20.43 16.43 4.99
N ARG A 177 19.45 17.34 5.11
CA ARG A 177 19.73 18.79 5.18
C ARG A 177 20.40 19.21 6.49
N LEU A 178 20.07 18.56 7.60
CA LEU A 178 20.69 18.84 8.90
C LEU A 178 22.10 18.26 8.99
N ALA A 179 22.34 17.07 8.45
CA ALA A 179 23.65 16.42 8.49
C ALA A 179 24.72 17.11 7.60
N ARG A 180 24.28 17.94 6.64
CA ARG A 180 25.17 18.72 5.76
C ARG A 180 25.42 20.16 6.24
N ARG A 181 24.72 20.61 7.30
CA ARG A 181 24.97 21.89 7.97
C ARG A 181 26.00 21.73 9.07
#